data_AF-A0A3C0IA27-F1
#
_entry.id   AF-A0A3C0IA27-F1
#
_cell.length_a   1.000
_cell.length_b   1.000
_cell.length_c   1.000
_cell.angle_alpha   90.00
_cell.angle_beta   90.00
_cell.angle_gamma   90.00
#
_symmetry.space_group_name_H-M   'P 1'
#
loop_
_entity.id
_entity.type
_entity.pdbx_description
1 polymer ?
#
loop_
_entity_poly.entity_id
_entity_poly.type
_entity_poly.pdbx_seq_one_letter_code
_entity_poly.pdbx_strand_id
1 'polypeptide(L)'
;MKNHYNPSLDLYLKYKNVFEEYGIQAIEEIAQKWTEPHRFFHNEAHLASILKVIEAQFEKGEINEEERNILLMSAYFHDVVYDPKRNDNEEQSAVFFVKRAGSHPNINQVREIILDTKTHEPNNPLSKRFTDIDMQIVTQSDFTDLLEWELSIFKEYQYIDYTVYKIHRLILLRKMADSYPENRTNLQHLVDYLEKHKPKIGIYPGSFNPFHFGHLNILEKAERIFDKVIIARGINPNKEDVNAAPLEVNVLKYRQFENFSGFLTDYINTKEQYAEVTLIRGLRNGADLDYEVNQLRFMEDMKPDLKVIFIPCDKEFEHISSSSIKNMERIDKDFSKRYVPL
;
A
#
# COMPACT_ATOMS: atom_id res chain seq x y z
N MET A 1 5.31 -13.91 15.36
CA MET A 1 4.68 -12.89 16.23
C MET A 1 4.95 -11.52 15.62
N LYS A 2 3.96 -10.91 14.95
CA LYS A 2 4.09 -9.51 14.50
C LYS A 2 4.14 -8.65 15.76
N ASN A 3 5.16 -7.79 15.87
CA ASN A 3 5.18 -6.71 16.85
C ASN A 3 3.84 -5.99 16.74
N HIS A 4 3.06 -5.99 17.82
CA HIS A 4 2.05 -4.96 18.00
C HIS A 4 2.83 -3.65 18.08
N TYR A 5 2.95 -2.96 16.94
CA TYR A 5 3.42 -1.59 16.91
C TYR A 5 2.44 -0.81 17.78
N ASN A 6 2.87 -0.46 18.98
CA ASN A 6 2.15 0.48 19.80
C ASN A 6 2.51 1.85 19.23
N PRO A 7 1.58 2.57 18.59
CA PRO A 7 1.87 3.89 18.04
C PRO A 7 2.47 4.75 19.14
N SER A 8 3.50 5.54 18.83
CA SER A 8 3.89 6.57 19.78
C SER A 8 2.74 7.57 19.86
N LEU A 9 1.99 7.54 20.97
CA LEU A 9 0.87 8.44 21.17
C LEU A 9 1.33 9.90 21.37
N ASP A 10 2.64 10.15 21.47
CA ASP A 10 3.21 11.48 21.69
C ASP A 10 2.75 12.50 20.63
N LEU A 11 2.67 12.08 19.36
CA LEU A 11 2.22 12.95 18.27
C LEU A 11 0.81 13.50 18.54
N TYR A 12 -0.07 12.65 19.06
CA TYR A 12 -1.47 12.97 19.33
C TYR A 12 -1.66 13.64 20.69
N LEU A 13 -0.99 13.14 21.73
CA LEU A 13 -1.10 13.64 23.10
C LEU A 13 -0.55 15.07 23.24
N LYS A 14 0.40 15.46 22.39
CA LYS A 14 0.86 16.87 22.27
C LYS A 14 -0.31 17.85 22.06
N TYR A 15 -1.38 17.40 21.41
CA TYR A 15 -2.54 18.21 21.05
C TYR A 15 -3.82 17.78 21.77
N LYS A 16 -3.71 17.03 22.86
CA LYS A 16 -4.85 16.49 23.61
C LYS A 16 -5.90 17.56 23.94
N ASN A 17 -5.45 18.75 24.34
CA ASN A 17 -6.33 19.86 24.71
C ASN A 17 -7.23 20.28 23.53
N VAL A 18 -6.68 20.30 22.31
CA VAL A 18 -7.45 20.64 21.08
C VAL A 18 -8.46 19.54 20.77
N PHE A 19 -8.09 18.26 20.92
CA PHE A 19 -9.06 17.17 20.78
C PHE A 19 -10.20 17.28 21.81
N GLU A 20 -9.86 17.61 23.07
CA GLU A 20 -10.83 17.82 24.15
C GLU A 20 -11.78 18.99 23.89
N GLU A 21 -11.30 20.10 23.30
CA GLU A 21 -12.13 21.23 22.86
C GLU A 21 -13.19 20.80 21.83
N TYR A 22 -12.82 19.89 20.92
CA TYR A 22 -13.75 19.31 19.93
C TYR A 22 -14.57 18.15 20.51
N GLY A 23 -14.44 17.81 21.80
CA GLY A 23 -15.12 16.70 22.45
C GLY A 23 -14.65 15.31 22.01
N ILE A 24 -13.46 15.20 21.41
CA ILE A 24 -12.91 13.97 20.85
C ILE A 24 -12.11 13.23 21.92
N GLN A 25 -12.52 12.01 22.25
CA GLN A 25 -11.82 11.14 23.21
C GLN A 25 -11.09 9.96 22.55
N ALA A 26 -11.31 9.75 21.26
CA ALA A 26 -10.87 8.56 20.52
C ALA A 26 -9.43 8.65 19.97
N ILE A 27 -8.48 9.20 20.74
CA ILE A 27 -7.09 9.41 20.29
C ILE A 27 -6.42 8.11 19.85
N GLU A 28 -6.56 7.04 20.63
CA GLU A 28 -5.97 5.73 20.30
C GLU A 28 -6.51 5.16 18.99
N GLU A 29 -7.80 5.34 18.73
CA GLU A 29 -8.43 4.88 17.49
C GLU A 29 -7.90 5.65 16.27
N ILE A 30 -7.73 6.96 16.41
CA ILE A 30 -7.14 7.81 15.37
C ILE A 30 -5.69 7.37 15.11
N ALA A 31 -4.89 7.12 16.14
CA ALA A 31 -3.53 6.63 16.00
C ALA A 31 -3.45 5.26 15.30
N GLN A 32 -4.36 4.34 15.65
CA GLN A 32 -4.46 3.05 14.97
C GLN A 32 -4.77 3.19 13.48
N LYS A 33 -5.57 4.19 13.09
CA LYS A 33 -5.89 4.46 11.69
C LYS A 33 -4.66 4.87 10.88
N TRP A 34 -3.83 5.79 11.40
CA TRP A 34 -2.63 6.25 10.72
C TRP A 34 -1.48 5.22 10.69
N THR A 35 -1.60 4.14 11.47
CA THR A 35 -0.62 3.04 11.54
C THR A 35 -1.09 1.77 10.84
N GLU A 36 -2.18 1.82 10.07
CA GLU A 36 -2.65 0.69 9.27
C GLU A 36 -1.55 0.25 8.28
N PRO A 37 -1.27 -1.07 8.16
CA PRO A 37 -0.06 -1.58 7.52
C PRO A 37 0.03 -1.37 6.01
N HIS A 38 -1.05 -0.91 5.37
CA HIS A 38 -1.08 -0.59 3.94
C HIS A 38 -0.72 0.86 3.64
N ARG A 39 -0.51 1.70 4.67
CA ARG A 39 -0.12 3.11 4.53
C ARG A 39 1.39 3.24 4.49
N PHE A 40 1.91 3.69 3.36
CA PHE A 40 3.34 3.90 3.16
C PHE A 40 3.69 5.37 3.02
N PHE A 41 2.85 6.16 2.34
CA PHE A 41 2.95 7.61 2.33
C PHE A 41 1.96 8.23 3.32
N HIS A 42 0.68 7.81 3.28
CA HIS A 42 -0.40 8.37 4.10
C HIS A 42 -0.35 7.83 5.54
N ASN A 43 0.78 8.04 6.22
CA ASN A 43 1.11 7.52 7.54
C ASN A 43 1.45 8.63 8.55
N GLU A 44 1.85 8.26 9.76
CA GLU A 44 2.19 9.21 10.84
C GLU A 44 3.33 10.18 10.48
N ALA A 45 4.26 9.82 9.59
CA ALA A 45 5.34 10.70 9.18
C ALA A 45 4.83 11.84 8.28
N HIS A 46 3.92 11.54 7.34
CA HIS A 46 3.22 12.56 6.55
C HIS A 46 2.40 13.48 7.45
N LEU A 47 1.59 12.91 8.35
CA LEU A 47 0.83 13.68 9.34
C LEU A 47 1.74 14.60 10.16
N ALA A 48 2.85 14.09 10.69
CA ALA A 48 3.81 14.89 11.44
C ALA A 48 4.41 16.04 10.62
N SER A 49 4.64 15.84 9.32
CA SER A 49 5.12 16.88 8.41
C SER A 49 4.11 18.03 8.26
N ILE A 50 2.82 17.71 8.09
CA ILE A 50 1.73 18.69 8.02
C ILE A 50 1.63 19.48 9.33
N LEU A 51 1.61 18.77 10.46
CA LEU A 51 1.51 19.38 11.79
C LEU A 51 2.67 20.36 12.05
N LYS A 52 3.89 20.01 11.65
CA LYS A 52 5.07 20.88 11.77
C LYS A 52 4.90 22.19 11.01
N VAL A 53 4.32 22.14 9.81
CA VAL A 53 4.08 23.32 8.99
C VAL A 53 3.01 24.21 9.63
N ILE A 54 1.91 23.62 10.11
CA ILE A 54 0.84 24.35 10.81
C ILE A 54 1.40 25.10 12.03
N GLU A 55 2.21 24.44 12.86
CA GLU A 55 2.86 25.11 13.99
C GLU A 55 3.80 26.23 13.57
N ALA A 56 4.62 26.00 12.54
CA ALA A 56 5.55 27.02 12.07
C ALA A 56 4.82 28.27 11.56
N GLN A 57 3.65 28.13 10.93
CA GLN A 57 2.82 29.27 10.53
C GLN A 57 2.23 30.00 11.74
N PHE A 58 1.80 29.27 12.77
CA PHE A 58 1.30 29.85 14.02
C PHE A 58 2.39 30.62 14.78
N GLU A 59 3.58 30.04 14.94
CA GLU A 59 4.72 30.66 15.61
C GLU A 59 5.17 31.97 14.93
N LYS A 60 5.01 32.07 13.60
CA LYS A 60 5.28 33.28 12.83
C LYS A 60 4.14 34.31 12.86
N GLY A 61 3.01 33.98 13.47
CA GLY A 61 1.81 34.83 13.50
C GLY A 61 1.07 34.92 12.17
N GLU A 62 1.27 33.95 11.26
CA GLU A 62 0.58 33.89 9.96
C GLU A 62 -0.85 33.36 10.07
N ILE A 63 -1.15 32.65 11.15
CA ILE A 63 -2.48 32.15 11.54
C ILE A 63 -2.69 32.40 13.03
N ASN A 64 -3.95 32.60 13.44
CA ASN A 64 -4.32 32.71 14.85
C ASN A 64 -4.59 31.34 15.50
N GLU A 65 -4.89 31.32 16.80
CA GLU A 65 -5.11 30.08 17.57
C GLU A 65 -6.32 29.28 17.10
N GLU A 66 -7.41 29.95 16.74
CA GLU A 66 -8.62 29.30 16.22
C GLU A 66 -8.34 28.63 14.87
N GLU A 67 -7.69 29.35 13.95
CA GLU A 67 -7.27 28.84 12.64
C GLU A 67 -6.31 27.66 12.78
N ARG A 68 -5.34 27.75 13.70
CA ARG A 68 -4.43 26.64 14.03
C ARG A 68 -5.21 25.41 14.46
N ASN A 69 -6.14 25.54 15.42
CA ASN A 69 -6.88 24.39 15.95
C ASN A 69 -7.77 23.74 14.87
N ILE A 70 -8.37 24.54 13.98
CA ILE A 70 -9.07 24.03 12.79
C ILE A 70 -8.15 23.22 11.89
N LEU A 71 -6.98 23.77 11.53
CA LEU A 71 -6.02 23.10 10.64
C LEU A 71 -5.44 21.84 11.27
N LEU A 72 -5.18 21.83 12.59
CA LEU A 72 -4.75 20.64 13.32
C LEU A 72 -5.81 19.53 13.21
N MET A 73 -7.08 19.84 13.45
CA MET A 73 -8.16 18.86 13.29
C MET A 73 -8.30 18.40 11.83
N SER A 74 -8.17 19.29 10.86
CA SER A 74 -8.13 18.89 9.44
C SER A 74 -6.96 17.93 9.16
N ALA A 75 -5.76 18.20 9.70
CA ALA A 75 -4.58 17.34 9.54
C ALA A 75 -4.84 15.92 10.07
N TYR A 76 -5.33 15.78 11.31
CA TYR A 76 -5.57 14.47 11.91
C TYR A 76 -6.65 13.66 11.20
N PHE A 77 -7.57 14.31 10.50
CA PHE A 77 -8.78 13.66 9.98
C PHE A 77 -8.87 13.57 8.46
N HIS A 78 -8.18 14.38 7.65
CA HIS A 78 -8.38 14.37 6.18
C HIS A 78 -8.16 12.99 5.54
N ASP A 79 -7.11 12.27 5.96
CA ASP A 79 -6.79 10.91 5.52
C ASP A 79 -6.89 9.84 6.61
N VAL A 80 -7.64 10.12 7.70
CA VAL A 80 -7.80 9.14 8.79
C VAL A 80 -8.48 7.86 8.30
N VAL A 81 -9.35 7.93 7.30
CA VAL A 81 -9.81 6.76 6.56
C VAL A 81 -9.14 6.76 5.20
N TYR A 82 -8.30 5.76 4.94
CA TYR A 82 -7.58 5.64 3.69
C TYR A 82 -7.57 4.20 3.21
N ASP A 83 -8.07 3.98 2.01
CA ASP A 83 -7.89 2.74 1.27
C ASP A 83 -7.61 3.12 -0.19
N PRO A 84 -6.44 2.77 -0.76
CA PRO A 84 -6.09 3.18 -2.12
C PRO A 84 -7.05 2.59 -3.18
N LYS A 85 -7.83 1.56 -2.82
CA LYS A 85 -8.83 0.93 -3.70
C LYS A 85 -10.18 1.67 -3.71
N ARG A 86 -10.34 2.71 -2.90
CA ARG A 86 -11.58 3.50 -2.76
C ARG A 86 -11.41 4.89 -3.36
N ASN A 87 -12.53 5.48 -3.76
CA ASN A 87 -12.59 6.84 -4.31
C ASN A 87 -13.38 7.80 -3.41
N ASP A 88 -13.68 7.41 -2.17
CA ASP A 88 -14.49 8.17 -1.22
C ASP A 88 -13.81 8.31 0.15
N ASN A 89 -12.47 8.28 0.19
CA ASN A 89 -11.70 8.30 1.43
C ASN A 89 -11.97 9.58 2.23
N GLU A 90 -11.98 10.74 1.58
CA GLU A 90 -12.21 12.05 2.19
C GLU A 90 -13.63 12.14 2.76
N GLU A 91 -14.64 11.61 2.05
CA GLU A 91 -15.99 11.51 2.58
C GLU A 91 -16.07 10.61 3.82
N GLN A 92 -15.41 9.45 3.81
CA GLN A 92 -15.39 8.56 4.98
C GLN A 92 -14.62 9.17 6.15
N SER A 93 -13.53 9.89 5.88
CA SER A 93 -12.75 10.67 6.85
C SER A 93 -13.59 11.77 7.50
N ALA A 94 -14.35 12.53 6.71
CA ALA A 94 -15.29 13.53 7.20
C ALA A 94 -16.39 12.91 8.09
N VAL A 95 -16.96 11.77 7.67
CA VAL A 95 -17.93 11.02 8.48
C VAL A 95 -17.29 10.51 9.78
N PHE A 96 -16.05 10.03 9.71
CA PHE A 96 -15.31 9.53 10.86
C PHE A 96 -15.08 10.64 11.90
N PHE A 97 -14.68 11.83 11.44
CA PHE A 97 -14.52 13.03 12.27
C PHE A 97 -15.83 13.44 12.94
N VAL A 98 -16.89 13.67 12.15
CA VAL A 98 -18.17 14.18 12.66
C VAL A 98 -18.80 13.21 13.69
N LYS A 99 -18.62 11.90 13.52
CA LYS A 99 -19.12 10.90 14.50
C LYS A 99 -18.38 10.91 15.83
N ARG A 100 -17.15 11.45 15.88
CA ARG A 100 -16.30 11.49 17.07
C ARG A 100 -16.23 12.86 17.72
N ALA A 101 -16.46 13.91 16.96
CA ALA A 101 -16.57 15.26 17.48
C ALA A 101 -17.85 15.40 18.33
N GLY A 102 -17.73 16.11 19.45
CA GLY A 102 -18.84 16.53 20.30
C GLY A 102 -19.51 17.79 19.75
N SER A 103 -19.73 18.79 20.60
CA SER A 103 -20.25 20.10 20.17
C SER A 103 -19.11 21.11 20.13
N HIS A 104 -18.83 21.64 18.93
CA HIS A 104 -17.85 22.70 18.73
C HIS A 104 -18.27 23.56 17.52
N PRO A 105 -18.13 24.90 17.57
CA PRO A 105 -18.60 25.79 16.50
C PRO A 105 -17.95 25.50 15.14
N ASN A 106 -16.70 25.02 15.14
CA ASN A 106 -15.90 24.85 13.93
C ASN A 106 -15.94 23.44 13.31
N ILE A 107 -16.85 22.56 13.75
CA ILE A 107 -16.99 21.19 13.19
C ILE A 107 -17.28 21.24 11.69
N ASN A 108 -18.18 22.12 11.26
CA ASN A 108 -18.55 22.23 9.85
C ASN A 108 -17.36 22.70 8.99
N GLN A 109 -16.56 23.64 9.51
CA GLN A 109 -15.40 24.15 8.80
C GLN A 109 -14.31 23.08 8.64
N VAL A 110 -14.01 22.31 9.69
CA VAL A 110 -13.07 21.18 9.59
C VAL A 110 -13.59 20.14 8.59
N ARG A 111 -14.89 19.81 8.63
CA ARG A 111 -15.53 18.88 7.69
C ARG A 111 -15.39 19.36 6.25
N GLU A 112 -15.61 20.63 5.98
CA GLU A 112 -15.48 21.23 4.65
C GLU A 112 -14.04 21.17 4.15
N ILE A 113 -13.06 21.51 4.99
CA ILE A 113 -11.64 21.41 4.63
C ILE A 113 -11.27 19.97 4.25
N ILE A 114 -11.71 18.97 5.04
CA ILE A 114 -11.47 17.54 4.74
C ILE A 114 -12.07 17.16 3.38
N LEU A 115 -13.26 17.64 3.04
CA LEU A 115 -13.90 17.30 1.76
C LEU A 115 -13.22 18.00 0.57
N ASP A 116 -12.70 19.21 0.78
CA ASP A 116 -12.03 20.00 -0.25
C ASP A 116 -10.65 19.41 -0.66
N THR A 117 -10.00 18.59 0.19
CA THR A 117 -8.72 17.95 -0.17
C THR A 117 -8.85 16.96 -1.32
N LYS A 118 -10.05 16.40 -1.54
CA LYS A 118 -10.30 15.45 -2.64
C LYS A 118 -10.01 16.03 -4.02
N THR A 119 -10.51 17.23 -4.27
CA THR A 119 -10.39 17.91 -5.57
C THR A 119 -9.23 18.88 -5.61
N HIS A 120 -8.67 19.23 -4.44
CA HIS A 120 -7.71 20.33 -4.29
C HIS A 120 -8.29 21.67 -4.84
N GLU A 121 -9.62 21.82 -4.84
CA GLU A 121 -10.34 23.02 -5.24
C GLU A 121 -10.95 23.69 -3.99
N PRO A 122 -10.21 24.56 -3.30
CA PRO A 122 -10.60 25.07 -2.00
C PRO A 122 -11.77 26.04 -2.08
N ASN A 123 -12.75 25.88 -1.18
CA ASN A 123 -13.93 26.74 -1.12
C ASN A 123 -13.77 27.94 -0.17
N ASN A 124 -12.73 27.97 0.66
CA ASN A 124 -12.46 29.06 1.60
C ASN A 124 -10.94 29.25 1.87
N PRO A 125 -10.51 30.38 2.49
CA PRO A 125 -9.09 30.66 2.71
C PRO A 125 -8.33 29.62 3.56
N LEU A 126 -8.96 29.03 4.58
CA LEU A 126 -8.33 27.99 5.40
C LEU A 126 -8.25 26.66 4.66
N SER A 127 -9.28 26.31 3.89
CA SER A 127 -9.24 25.16 2.98
C SER A 127 -8.10 25.30 1.98
N LYS A 128 -7.94 26.47 1.35
CA LYS A 128 -6.81 26.74 0.47
C LYS A 128 -5.48 26.55 1.19
N ARG A 129 -5.34 27.14 2.38
CA ARG A 129 -4.13 27.01 3.19
C ARG A 129 -3.83 25.55 3.52
N PHE A 130 -4.83 24.75 3.88
CA PHE A 130 -4.64 23.34 4.18
C PHE A 130 -4.21 22.55 2.94
N THR A 131 -4.88 22.73 1.80
CA THR A 131 -4.50 22.13 0.52
C THR A 131 -3.08 22.51 0.11
N ASP A 132 -2.67 23.77 0.32
CA ASP A 132 -1.31 24.24 0.06
C ASP A 132 -0.28 23.55 0.98
N ILE A 133 -0.64 23.25 2.24
CA ILE A 133 0.21 22.52 3.20
C ILE A 133 0.34 21.04 2.81
N ASP A 134 -0.78 20.38 2.51
CA ASP A 134 -0.81 18.96 2.14
C ASP A 134 -0.02 18.70 0.84
N MET A 135 -0.10 19.64 -0.11
CA MET A 135 0.63 19.59 -1.37
C MET A 135 2.10 20.06 -1.30
N GLN A 136 2.66 20.33 -0.11
CA GLN A 136 4.05 20.79 0.00
C GLN A 136 5.08 19.80 -0.55
N ILE A 137 4.82 18.50 -0.42
CA ILE A 137 5.69 17.46 -0.99
C ILE A 137 5.85 17.61 -2.51
N VAL A 138 4.81 18.10 -3.21
CA VAL A 138 4.87 18.33 -4.66
C VAL A 138 5.41 19.71 -5.00
N THR A 139 5.08 20.72 -4.19
CA THR A 139 5.32 22.13 -4.54
C THR A 139 6.66 22.69 -4.04
N GLN A 140 7.28 22.10 -3.02
CA GLN A 140 8.46 22.68 -2.36
C GLN A 140 9.62 21.71 -2.14
N SER A 141 9.40 20.41 -2.25
CA SER A 141 10.43 19.40 -1.99
C SER A 141 11.44 19.25 -3.11
N ASP A 142 12.65 18.83 -2.75
CA ASP A 142 13.68 18.49 -3.72
C ASP A 142 13.41 17.13 -4.40
N PHE A 143 14.26 16.76 -5.35
CA PHE A 143 14.12 15.50 -6.07
C PHE A 143 14.22 14.25 -5.17
N THR A 144 15.00 14.30 -4.09
CA THR A 144 15.19 13.16 -3.19
C THR A 144 13.89 12.86 -2.45
N ASP A 145 13.31 13.89 -1.84
CA ASP A 145 12.04 13.81 -1.13
C ASP A 145 10.90 13.36 -2.07
N LEU A 146 10.87 13.90 -3.30
CA LEU A 146 9.90 13.51 -4.33
C LEU A 146 10.05 12.04 -4.77
N LEU A 147 11.28 11.53 -4.84
CA LEU A 147 11.54 10.14 -5.14
C LEU A 147 11.08 9.23 -4.01
N GLU A 148 11.33 9.59 -2.75
CA GLU A 148 10.84 8.85 -1.59
C GLU A 148 9.30 8.84 -1.53
N TRP A 149 8.66 9.97 -1.84
CA TRP A 149 7.22 10.06 -2.01
C TRP A 149 6.72 9.10 -3.09
N GLU A 150 7.31 9.13 -4.29
CA GLU A 150 6.93 8.23 -5.39
C GLU A 150 7.05 6.76 -5.01
N LEU A 151 8.16 6.37 -4.39
CA LEU A 151 8.37 4.99 -3.96
C LEU A 151 7.35 4.56 -2.90
N SER A 152 6.97 5.47 -2.00
CA SER A 152 5.96 5.23 -0.98
C SER A 152 4.57 5.09 -1.59
N ILE A 153 4.18 5.97 -2.51
CA ILE A 153 2.93 5.84 -3.27
C ILE A 153 2.90 4.52 -4.04
N PHE A 154 4.00 4.13 -4.70
CA PHE A 154 4.05 2.85 -5.40
C PHE A 154 3.79 1.66 -4.46
N LYS A 155 4.22 1.73 -3.19
CA LYS A 155 3.93 0.69 -2.19
C LYS A 155 2.44 0.60 -1.79
N GLU A 156 1.69 1.70 -1.85
CA GLU A 156 0.24 1.70 -1.58
C GLU A 156 -0.56 1.10 -2.75
N TYR A 157 -0.07 1.25 -3.98
CA TYR A 157 -0.70 0.76 -5.21
C TYR A 157 -0.21 -0.62 -5.67
N GLN A 158 0.36 -1.43 -4.77
CA GLN A 158 0.91 -2.76 -5.10
C GLN A 158 -0.13 -3.77 -5.60
N TYR A 159 -1.44 -3.48 -5.48
CA TYR A 159 -2.52 -4.29 -6.06
C TYR A 159 -2.78 -4.01 -7.54
N ILE A 160 -2.26 -2.91 -8.09
CA ILE A 160 -2.38 -2.55 -9.51
C ILE A 160 -1.22 -3.13 -10.32
N ASP A 161 -1.50 -3.51 -11.57
CA ASP A 161 -0.47 -3.89 -12.53
C ASP A 161 0.51 -2.73 -12.77
N TYR A 162 1.82 -3.02 -12.71
CA TYR A 162 2.83 -1.97 -12.78
C TYR A 162 2.78 -1.16 -14.08
N THR A 163 2.43 -1.79 -15.22
CA THR A 163 2.32 -1.08 -16.49
C THR A 163 1.21 -0.03 -16.43
N VAL A 164 0.06 -0.41 -15.87
CA VAL A 164 -1.07 0.51 -15.66
C VAL A 164 -0.69 1.62 -14.70
N TYR A 165 -0.08 1.27 -13.55
CA TYR A 165 0.41 2.25 -12.57
C TYR A 165 1.34 3.27 -13.24
N LYS A 166 2.39 2.80 -13.93
CA LYS A 166 3.40 3.65 -14.58
C LYS A 166 2.77 4.63 -15.58
N ILE A 167 1.87 4.16 -16.44
CA ILE A 167 1.21 5.01 -17.44
C ILE A 167 0.42 6.14 -16.77
N HIS A 168 -0.45 5.80 -15.82
CA HIS A 168 -1.30 6.78 -15.15
C HIS A 168 -0.48 7.72 -14.25
N ARG A 169 0.56 7.21 -13.61
CA ARG A 169 1.44 8.01 -12.75
C ARG A 169 2.24 9.02 -13.55
N LEU A 170 2.76 8.65 -14.72
CA LEU A 170 3.43 9.59 -15.63
C LEU A 170 2.49 10.69 -16.13
N ILE A 171 1.22 10.37 -16.43
CA ILE A 171 0.21 11.38 -16.80
C ILE A 171 0.00 12.37 -15.66
N LEU A 172 -0.18 11.86 -14.43
CA LEU A 172 -0.38 12.68 -13.24
C LEU A 172 0.81 13.61 -12.98
N LEU A 173 2.03 13.07 -12.98
CA LEU A 173 3.24 13.84 -12.67
C LEU A 173 3.53 14.92 -13.70
N ARG A 174 3.26 14.66 -14.99
CA ARG A 174 3.36 15.69 -16.04
C ARG A 174 2.34 16.81 -15.82
N LYS A 175 1.09 16.46 -15.49
CA LYS A 175 0.07 17.46 -15.13
C LYS A 175 0.52 18.29 -13.91
N MET A 176 1.08 17.66 -12.89
CA MET A 176 1.62 18.37 -11.72
C MET A 176 2.76 19.31 -12.10
N ALA A 177 3.70 18.89 -12.98
CA ALA A 177 4.79 19.74 -13.45
C ALA A 177 4.30 20.97 -14.24
N ASP A 178 3.15 20.86 -14.91
CA ASP A 178 2.48 21.99 -15.56
C ASP A 178 1.79 22.92 -14.54
N SER A 179 1.09 22.35 -13.56
CA SER A 179 0.35 23.06 -12.52
C SER A 179 1.23 23.77 -11.50
N TYR A 180 2.44 23.27 -11.24
CA TYR A 180 3.36 23.75 -10.20
C TYR A 180 4.71 24.16 -10.81
N PRO A 181 4.76 25.30 -11.53
CA PRO A 181 5.97 25.75 -12.23
C PRO A 181 7.17 25.98 -11.31
N GLU A 182 6.95 26.28 -10.03
CA GLU A 182 7.97 26.50 -9.01
C GLU A 182 8.81 25.25 -8.71
N ASN A 183 8.26 24.04 -8.84
CA ASN A 183 8.97 22.78 -8.63
C ASN A 183 9.06 21.91 -9.89
N ARG A 184 8.76 22.49 -11.06
CA ARG A 184 8.72 21.79 -12.35
C ARG A 184 9.98 21.00 -12.64
N THR A 185 11.16 21.55 -12.34
CA THR A 185 12.44 20.88 -12.61
C THR A 185 12.55 19.55 -11.87
N ASN A 186 12.25 19.50 -10.58
CA ASN A 186 12.33 18.26 -9.81
C ASN A 186 11.24 17.27 -10.23
N LEU A 187 10.03 17.76 -10.52
CA LEU A 187 8.95 16.91 -11.05
C LEU A 187 9.31 16.30 -12.41
N GLN A 188 9.98 17.05 -13.29
CA GLN A 188 10.47 16.54 -14.57
C GLN A 188 11.57 15.50 -14.38
N HIS A 189 12.48 15.68 -13.42
CA HIS A 189 13.46 14.64 -13.07
C HIS A 189 12.78 13.36 -12.58
N LEU A 190 11.68 13.46 -11.82
CA LEU A 190 10.89 12.30 -11.39
C LEU A 190 10.20 11.60 -12.56
N VAL A 191 9.65 12.36 -13.51
CA VAL A 191 9.10 11.81 -14.77
C VAL A 191 10.20 11.06 -15.53
N ASP A 192 11.35 11.68 -15.74
CA ASP A 192 12.49 11.09 -16.46
C ASP A 192 13.00 9.81 -15.77
N TYR A 193 13.02 9.81 -14.43
CA TYR A 193 13.34 8.63 -13.63
C TYR A 193 12.34 7.52 -13.91
N LEU A 194 11.04 7.77 -13.76
CA LEU A 194 10.01 6.75 -13.94
C LEU A 194 9.94 6.21 -15.38
N GLU A 195 10.22 7.03 -16.38
CA GLU A 195 10.30 6.58 -17.78
C GLU A 195 11.38 5.50 -17.97
N LYS A 196 12.57 5.74 -17.41
CA LYS A 196 13.77 4.91 -17.61
C LYS A 196 13.89 3.77 -16.62
N HIS A 197 13.45 3.98 -15.38
CA HIS A 197 13.56 3.01 -14.31
C HIS A 197 12.69 1.78 -14.63
N LYS A 198 13.27 0.60 -14.37
CA LYS A 198 12.58 -0.68 -14.42
C LYS A 198 12.67 -1.31 -13.03
N PRO A 199 11.56 -1.39 -12.28
CA PRO A 199 11.57 -2.03 -10.98
C PRO A 199 11.80 -3.52 -11.11
N LYS A 200 12.31 -4.14 -10.05
CA LYS A 200 12.43 -5.58 -9.91
C LYS A 200 11.09 -6.15 -9.48
N ILE A 201 10.46 -6.90 -10.38
CA ILE A 201 9.19 -7.58 -10.12
C ILE A 201 9.43 -9.08 -9.96
N GLY A 202 9.05 -9.61 -8.81
CA GLY A 202 9.00 -11.04 -8.57
C GLY A 202 7.66 -11.63 -8.99
N ILE A 203 7.64 -12.67 -9.82
CA ILE A 203 6.44 -13.46 -10.08
C ILE A 203 6.48 -14.69 -9.18
N TYR A 204 5.53 -14.79 -8.26
CA TYR A 204 5.38 -15.92 -7.35
C TYR A 204 4.20 -16.80 -7.79
N PRO A 205 4.45 -17.83 -8.61
CA PRO A 205 3.39 -18.69 -9.10
C PRO A 205 3.04 -19.80 -8.11
N GLY A 206 1.80 -20.26 -8.18
CA GLY A 206 1.33 -21.40 -7.39
C GLY A 206 -0.13 -21.71 -7.64
N SER A 207 -0.59 -22.87 -7.21
CA SER A 207 -2.03 -23.17 -7.22
C SER A 207 -2.78 -22.46 -6.09
N PHE A 208 -2.09 -22.14 -4.99
CA PHE A 208 -2.59 -21.43 -3.81
C PHE A 208 -3.96 -21.93 -3.31
N ASN A 209 -4.17 -23.25 -3.29
CA ASN A 209 -5.46 -23.86 -3.01
C ASN A 209 -5.39 -24.85 -1.83
N PRO A 210 -5.46 -24.39 -0.56
CA PRO A 210 -5.56 -22.98 -0.14
C PRO A 210 -4.19 -22.28 0.01
N PHE A 211 -4.19 -20.95 0.06
CA PHE A 211 -3.05 -20.14 0.49
C PHE A 211 -2.86 -20.33 2.00
N HIS A 212 -1.60 -20.44 2.46
CA HIS A 212 -1.27 -20.89 3.81
C HIS A 212 -0.01 -20.21 4.33
N PHE A 213 0.33 -20.38 5.62
CA PHE A 213 1.48 -19.67 6.24
C PHE A 213 2.82 -19.94 5.56
N GLY A 214 3.05 -21.15 5.02
CA GLY A 214 4.22 -21.41 4.16
C GLY A 214 4.29 -20.50 2.92
N HIS A 215 3.17 -20.27 2.22
CA HIS A 215 3.12 -19.33 1.09
C HIS A 215 3.34 -17.89 1.53
N LEU A 216 2.72 -17.48 2.65
CA LEU A 216 2.90 -16.14 3.21
C LEU A 216 4.36 -15.89 3.60
N ASN A 217 5.05 -16.87 4.18
CA ASN A 217 6.45 -16.77 4.55
C ASN A 217 7.35 -16.48 3.35
N ILE A 218 7.15 -17.21 2.24
CA ILE A 218 7.91 -16.98 1.00
C ILE A 218 7.58 -15.62 0.40
N LEU A 219 6.30 -15.25 0.38
CA LEU A 219 5.85 -13.95 -0.12
C LEU A 219 6.47 -12.78 0.66
N GLU A 220 6.39 -12.79 1.99
CA GLU A 220 6.95 -11.73 2.84
C GLU A 220 8.49 -11.63 2.72
N LYS A 221 9.18 -12.74 2.47
CA LYS A 221 10.62 -12.74 2.15
C LYS A 221 10.90 -12.15 0.77
N ALA A 222 10.10 -12.52 -0.24
CA ALA A 222 10.23 -11.99 -1.59
C ALA A 222 9.99 -10.47 -1.63
N GLU A 223 9.04 -9.96 -0.87
CA GLU A 223 8.73 -8.52 -0.79
C GLU A 223 9.84 -7.66 -0.18
N ARG A 224 10.82 -8.29 0.50
CA ARG A 224 12.04 -7.63 0.96
C ARG A 224 13.15 -7.58 -0.10
N ILE A 225 13.03 -8.39 -1.15
CA ILE A 225 14.03 -8.53 -2.22
C ILE A 225 13.58 -7.74 -3.45
N PHE A 226 12.29 -7.77 -3.75
CA PHE A 226 11.69 -7.17 -4.93
C PHE A 226 10.95 -5.88 -4.60
N ASP A 227 10.92 -4.95 -5.55
CA ASP A 227 10.13 -3.73 -5.44
C ASP A 227 8.63 -4.05 -5.40
N LYS A 228 8.25 -5.13 -6.09
CA LYS A 228 6.89 -5.66 -6.18
C LYS A 228 6.88 -7.17 -6.38
N VAL A 229 5.89 -7.85 -5.80
CA VAL A 229 5.64 -9.28 -6.01
C VAL A 229 4.24 -9.49 -6.56
N ILE A 230 4.14 -10.24 -7.66
CA ILE A 230 2.87 -10.64 -8.28
C ILE A 230 2.59 -12.09 -7.92
N ILE A 231 1.44 -12.35 -7.30
CA ILE A 231 0.99 -13.70 -6.98
C ILE A 231 0.24 -14.24 -8.20
N ALA A 232 0.78 -15.26 -8.85
CA ALA A 232 0.29 -15.74 -10.15
C ALA A 232 -0.32 -17.15 -10.04
N ARG A 233 -1.64 -17.27 -10.17
CA ARG A 233 -2.33 -18.56 -10.13
C ARG A 233 -2.57 -19.10 -11.53
N GLY A 234 -1.94 -20.23 -11.86
CA GLY A 234 -2.16 -20.90 -13.14
C GLY A 234 -3.52 -21.61 -13.18
N ILE A 235 -4.33 -21.33 -14.20
CA ILE A 235 -5.59 -22.02 -14.47
C ILE A 235 -5.28 -23.29 -15.25
N ASN A 236 -5.60 -24.46 -14.68
CA ASN A 236 -5.43 -25.73 -15.36
C ASN A 236 -6.67 -26.06 -16.21
N PRO A 237 -6.57 -26.10 -17.56
CA PRO A 237 -7.71 -26.37 -18.42
C PRO A 237 -8.30 -27.79 -18.28
N ASN A 238 -7.52 -28.75 -17.76
CA ASN A 238 -7.93 -30.15 -17.60
C ASN A 238 -8.47 -30.47 -16.21
N LYS A 239 -8.44 -29.51 -15.28
CA LYS A 239 -9.14 -29.64 -14.00
C LYS A 239 -10.45 -28.88 -14.14
N GLU A 240 -11.56 -29.50 -13.76
CA GLU A 240 -12.83 -28.80 -13.48
C GLU A 240 -12.70 -27.87 -12.25
N ASP A 241 -11.59 -27.16 -12.09
CA ASP A 241 -11.36 -26.10 -11.11
C ASP A 241 -12.08 -24.80 -11.55
N VAL A 242 -13.24 -24.96 -12.20
CA VAL A 242 -14.17 -23.88 -12.58
C VAL A 242 -14.70 -23.14 -11.33
N ASN A 243 -14.47 -23.73 -10.15
CA ASN A 243 -14.78 -23.18 -8.84
C ASN A 243 -13.52 -22.98 -7.97
N ALA A 244 -12.35 -22.65 -8.56
CA ALA A 244 -11.23 -22.18 -7.76
C ALA A 244 -11.65 -20.86 -7.08
N ALA A 245 -12.19 -20.99 -5.87
CA ALA A 245 -12.72 -19.89 -5.08
C ALA A 245 -11.78 -18.69 -5.16
N PRO A 246 -12.32 -17.47 -5.30
CA PRO A 246 -11.48 -16.29 -5.30
C PRO A 246 -10.60 -16.35 -4.06
N LEU A 247 -9.32 -16.04 -4.22
CA LEU A 247 -8.37 -16.05 -3.13
C LEU A 247 -8.62 -14.80 -2.27
N GLU A 248 -9.76 -14.75 -1.59
CA GLU A 248 -10.20 -13.69 -0.69
C GLU A 248 -9.54 -13.88 0.67
N VAL A 249 -8.23 -13.71 0.69
CA VAL A 249 -7.44 -13.72 1.92
C VAL A 249 -7.14 -12.28 2.27
N ASN A 250 -7.51 -11.81 3.46
CA ASN A 250 -7.37 -10.40 3.83
C ASN A 250 -5.91 -9.93 3.73
N VAL A 251 -4.96 -10.81 4.04
CA VAL A 251 -3.53 -10.48 3.89
C VAL A 251 -3.15 -10.12 2.45
N LEU A 252 -3.90 -10.55 1.44
CA LEU A 252 -3.62 -10.27 0.03
C LEU A 252 -4.38 -9.05 -0.51
N LYS A 253 -5.19 -8.37 0.32
CA LYS A 253 -6.09 -7.26 -0.09
C LYS A 253 -5.39 -6.18 -0.93
N TYR A 254 -4.17 -5.83 -0.56
CA TYR A 254 -3.36 -4.76 -1.17
C TYR A 254 -2.20 -5.28 -2.05
N ARG A 255 -2.21 -6.58 -2.37
CA ARG A 255 -1.21 -7.22 -3.24
C ARG A 255 -1.82 -7.54 -4.59
N GLN A 256 -1.00 -7.57 -5.64
CA GLN A 256 -1.46 -7.97 -6.97
C GLN A 256 -1.58 -9.49 -7.01
N PHE A 257 -2.79 -9.95 -7.30
CA PHE A 257 -3.10 -11.34 -7.55
C PHE A 257 -3.68 -11.47 -8.95
N GLU A 258 -3.11 -12.36 -9.76
CA GLU A 258 -3.57 -12.61 -11.12
C GLU A 258 -3.76 -14.10 -11.37
N ASN A 259 -4.80 -14.42 -12.14
CA ASN A 259 -4.89 -15.72 -12.77
C ASN A 259 -4.30 -15.64 -14.17
N PHE A 260 -3.60 -16.68 -14.60
CA PHE A 260 -3.11 -16.80 -15.97
C PHE A 260 -3.45 -18.17 -16.55
N SER A 261 -3.55 -18.23 -17.87
CA SER A 261 -3.76 -19.46 -18.64
C SER A 261 -2.60 -19.64 -19.62
N GLY A 262 -2.29 -20.89 -19.97
CA GLY A 262 -1.15 -21.20 -20.86
C GLY A 262 0.17 -21.38 -20.09
N PHE A 263 1.29 -21.22 -20.79
CA PHE A 263 2.60 -21.39 -20.16
C PHE A 263 2.94 -20.19 -19.26
N LEU A 264 3.57 -20.48 -18.12
CA LEU A 264 4.04 -19.46 -17.20
C LEU A 264 5.09 -18.55 -17.84
N THR A 265 5.91 -19.06 -18.76
CA THR A 265 6.89 -18.28 -19.52
C THR A 265 6.23 -17.21 -20.40
N ASP A 266 5.11 -17.54 -21.05
CA ASP A 266 4.33 -16.57 -21.84
C ASP A 266 3.77 -15.47 -20.93
N TYR A 267 3.23 -15.85 -19.78
CA TYR A 267 2.76 -14.90 -18.78
C TYR A 267 3.87 -13.98 -18.27
N ILE A 268 5.06 -14.53 -17.97
CA ILE A 268 6.25 -13.75 -17.57
C ILE A 268 6.58 -12.70 -18.63
N ASN A 269 6.61 -13.07 -19.91
CA ASN A 269 6.92 -12.14 -21.01
C ASN A 269 5.97 -10.94 -21.05
N THR A 270 4.69 -11.11 -20.67
CA THR A 270 3.73 -9.99 -20.62
C THR A 270 4.09 -8.91 -19.59
N LYS A 271 4.91 -9.25 -18.59
CA LYS A 271 5.29 -8.36 -17.49
C LYS A 271 6.65 -7.68 -17.69
N GLU A 272 7.41 -8.06 -18.71
CA GLU A 272 8.79 -7.60 -18.94
C GLU A 272 8.90 -6.27 -19.70
N GLN A 273 7.79 -5.72 -20.20
CA GLN A 273 7.79 -4.49 -20.98
C GLN A 273 8.46 -3.32 -20.22
N TYR A 274 8.07 -3.13 -18.96
CA TYR A 274 8.51 -1.99 -18.14
C TYR A 274 9.23 -2.39 -16.85
N ALA A 275 9.52 -3.67 -16.64
CA ALA A 275 10.10 -4.17 -15.40
C ALA A 275 11.17 -5.24 -15.66
N GLU A 276 12.04 -5.44 -14.67
CA GLU A 276 12.91 -6.60 -14.62
C GLU A 276 12.20 -7.73 -13.87
N VAL A 277 11.87 -8.80 -14.57
CA VAL A 277 11.07 -9.89 -13.99
C VAL A 277 11.95 -11.04 -13.54
N THR A 278 11.64 -11.58 -12.36
CA THR A 278 12.28 -12.80 -11.83
C THR A 278 11.21 -13.76 -11.32
N LEU A 279 11.33 -15.02 -11.70
CA LEU A 279 10.47 -16.09 -11.20
C LEU A 279 10.90 -16.47 -9.78
N ILE A 280 9.96 -16.45 -8.84
CA ILE A 280 10.16 -16.86 -7.45
C ILE A 280 9.67 -18.30 -7.26
N ARG A 281 10.51 -19.15 -6.65
CA ARG A 281 10.13 -20.49 -6.20
C ARG A 281 10.40 -20.66 -4.72
N GLY A 282 9.43 -21.19 -3.98
CA GLY A 282 9.59 -21.54 -2.57
C GLY A 282 10.11 -22.96 -2.42
N LEU A 283 11.08 -23.18 -1.53
CA LEU A 283 11.61 -24.51 -1.22
C LEU A 283 11.32 -24.86 0.24
N ARG A 284 10.66 -25.99 0.51
CA ARG A 284 10.45 -26.47 1.89
C ARG A 284 11.47 -27.53 2.31
N ASN A 285 11.95 -28.33 1.36
CA ASN A 285 12.93 -29.39 1.63
C ASN A 285 13.71 -29.74 0.35
N GLY A 286 14.62 -30.71 0.44
CA GLY A 286 15.42 -31.15 -0.70
C GLY A 286 14.60 -31.79 -1.84
N ALA A 287 13.49 -32.46 -1.55
CA ALA A 287 12.66 -33.08 -2.59
C ALA A 287 11.91 -32.05 -3.45
N ASP A 288 11.48 -30.93 -2.85
CA ASP A 288 10.91 -29.80 -3.60
C ASP A 288 11.93 -29.21 -4.58
N LEU A 289 13.22 -29.14 -4.19
CA LEU A 289 14.27 -28.62 -5.04
C LEU A 289 14.46 -29.46 -6.31
N ASP A 290 14.56 -30.79 -6.18
CA ASP A 290 14.75 -31.66 -7.34
C ASP A 290 13.60 -31.54 -8.35
N TYR A 291 12.36 -31.47 -7.85
CA TYR A 291 11.17 -31.26 -8.68
C TYR A 291 11.19 -29.91 -9.41
N GLU A 292 11.49 -28.83 -8.68
CA GLU A 292 11.51 -27.48 -9.25
C GLU A 292 12.67 -27.28 -10.23
N VAL A 293 13.84 -27.88 -9.97
CA VAL A 293 14.99 -27.84 -10.90
C VAL A 293 14.66 -28.53 -12.22
N ASN A 294 13.91 -29.64 -12.19
CA ASN A 294 13.47 -30.32 -13.40
C ASN A 294 12.50 -29.43 -14.21
N GLN A 295 11.48 -28.87 -13.56
CA GLN A 295 10.55 -27.92 -14.19
C GLN A 295 11.27 -26.69 -14.77
N LEU A 296 12.31 -26.22 -14.08
CA LEU A 296 13.13 -25.11 -14.54
C LEU A 296 13.83 -25.40 -15.87
N ARG A 297 14.34 -26.63 -16.10
CA ARG A 297 15.00 -26.98 -17.38
C ARG A 297 14.06 -26.76 -18.58
N PHE A 298 12.81 -27.20 -18.47
CA PHE A 298 11.82 -26.97 -19.53
C PHE A 298 11.51 -25.48 -19.75
N MET A 299 11.45 -24.70 -18.67
CA MET A 299 11.21 -23.26 -18.80
C MET A 299 12.41 -22.53 -19.40
N GLU A 300 13.64 -22.96 -19.10
CA GLU A 300 14.86 -22.43 -19.71
C GLU A 300 14.94 -22.77 -21.21
N ASP A 301 14.46 -23.95 -21.63
CA ASP A 301 14.35 -24.28 -23.07
C ASP A 301 13.39 -23.32 -23.81
N MET A 302 12.29 -22.91 -23.14
CA MET A 302 11.30 -21.98 -23.71
C MET A 302 11.73 -20.51 -23.60
N LYS A 303 12.41 -20.14 -22.52
CA LYS A 303 12.87 -18.79 -22.19
C LYS A 303 14.30 -18.85 -21.64
N PRO A 304 15.32 -18.81 -22.51
CA PRO A 304 16.72 -18.97 -22.10
C PRO A 304 17.27 -17.87 -21.19
N ASP A 305 16.64 -16.69 -21.16
CA ASP A 305 17.00 -15.54 -20.32
C ASP A 305 16.20 -15.49 -18.99
N LEU A 306 15.48 -16.56 -18.66
CA LEU A 306 14.65 -16.64 -17.46
C LEU A 306 15.50 -16.48 -16.19
N LYS A 307 15.24 -15.42 -15.43
CA LYS A 307 15.79 -15.21 -14.08
C LYS A 307 14.95 -15.97 -13.07
N VAL A 308 15.57 -16.79 -12.22
CA VAL A 308 14.88 -17.54 -11.17
C VAL A 308 15.57 -17.35 -9.83
N ILE A 309 14.79 -17.21 -8.77
CA ILE A 309 15.25 -17.24 -7.38
C ILE A 309 14.50 -18.30 -6.59
N PHE A 310 15.25 -19.05 -5.79
CA PHE A 310 14.73 -19.98 -4.81
C PHE A 310 14.79 -19.37 -3.42
N ILE A 311 13.66 -19.35 -2.71
CA ILE A 311 13.56 -18.83 -1.36
C ILE A 311 13.23 -20.00 -0.43
N PRO A 312 14.07 -20.31 0.57
CA PRO A 312 13.76 -21.35 1.54
C PRO A 312 12.65 -20.91 2.50
N CYS A 313 11.72 -21.82 2.76
CA CYS A 313 10.69 -21.66 3.78
C CYS A 313 11.30 -21.77 5.17
N ASP A 314 10.75 -21.06 6.16
CA ASP A 314 11.20 -21.23 7.54
C ASP A 314 10.76 -22.59 8.09
N LYS A 315 11.62 -23.21 8.91
CA LYS A 315 11.45 -24.56 9.47
C LYS A 315 10.08 -24.80 10.10
N GLU A 316 9.52 -23.79 10.75
CA GLU A 316 8.21 -23.87 11.40
C GLU A 316 7.05 -24.07 10.41
N PHE A 317 7.24 -23.76 9.12
CA PHE A 317 6.20 -23.87 8.08
C PHE A 317 6.48 -24.98 7.05
N GLU A 318 7.64 -25.64 7.08
CA GLU A 318 8.04 -26.65 6.09
C GLU A 318 7.05 -27.83 5.99
N HIS A 319 6.41 -28.18 7.11
CA HIS A 319 5.44 -29.28 7.20
C HIS A 319 4.06 -28.93 6.59
N ILE A 320 3.82 -27.66 6.26
CA ILE A 320 2.54 -27.16 5.76
C ILE A 320 2.47 -27.37 4.25
N SER A 321 1.38 -27.99 3.79
CA SER A 321 1.07 -28.10 2.37
C SER A 321 -0.43 -27.95 2.12
N SER A 322 -0.81 -27.37 0.98
CA SER A 322 -2.20 -27.29 0.56
C SER A 322 -2.90 -28.67 0.53
N SER A 323 -2.19 -29.73 0.12
CA SER A 323 -2.73 -31.10 0.13
C SER A 323 -2.99 -31.60 1.56
N SER A 324 -2.07 -31.34 2.49
CA SER A 324 -2.23 -31.70 3.91
C SER A 324 -3.40 -30.95 4.52
N ILE A 325 -3.53 -29.65 4.26
CA ILE A 325 -4.64 -28.81 4.76
C ILE A 325 -5.98 -29.31 4.23
N LYS A 326 -6.10 -29.60 2.92
CA LYS A 326 -7.32 -30.14 2.32
C LYS A 326 -7.73 -31.49 2.91
N ASN A 327 -6.77 -32.35 3.22
CA ASN A 327 -7.05 -33.62 3.87
C ASN A 327 -7.52 -33.41 5.31
N MET A 328 -6.90 -32.50 6.07
CA MET A 328 -7.33 -32.14 7.43
C MET A 328 -8.72 -31.51 7.43
N GLU A 329 -9.03 -30.61 6.51
CA GLU A 329 -10.31 -29.91 6.42
C GLU A 329 -11.51 -30.86 6.25
N ARG A 330 -11.29 -32.03 5.63
CA ARG A 330 -12.32 -33.09 5.51
C ARG A 330 -12.64 -33.78 6.84
N ILE A 331 -11.74 -33.69 7.81
CA ILE A 331 -11.85 -34.34 9.12
C ILE A 331 -12.21 -33.31 10.19
N ASP A 332 -11.46 -32.21 10.26
CA ASP A 332 -11.61 -31.12 11.22
C ASP A 332 -11.29 -29.78 10.54
N LYS A 333 -12.36 -29.03 10.23
CA LYS A 333 -12.28 -27.72 9.59
C LYS A 333 -11.72 -26.64 10.50
N ASP A 334 -11.93 -26.73 11.81
CA ASP A 334 -11.47 -25.69 12.72
C ASP A 334 -9.98 -25.86 13.04
N PHE A 335 -9.50 -27.10 13.10
CA PHE A 335 -8.08 -27.37 13.23
C PHE A 335 -7.28 -26.93 11.98
N SER A 336 -7.83 -27.12 10.77
CA SER A 336 -7.14 -26.74 9.53
C SER A 336 -6.93 -25.22 9.40
N LYS A 337 -7.83 -24.40 9.97
CA LYS A 337 -7.71 -22.93 10.01
C LYS A 337 -6.44 -22.43 10.70
N ARG A 338 -5.81 -23.25 11.54
CA ARG A 338 -4.55 -22.89 12.22
C ARG A 338 -3.36 -22.71 11.27
N TYR A 339 -3.50 -23.14 10.00
CA TYR A 339 -2.43 -23.10 9.00
C TYR A 339 -2.68 -22.09 7.87
N VAL A 340 -3.83 -21.41 7.86
CA VAL A 340 -4.19 -20.41 6.85
C VAL A 340 -4.24 -19.02 7.47
N PRO A 341 -3.67 -18.00 6.82
CA PRO A 341 -3.84 -16.62 7.27
C PRO A 341 -5.30 -16.19 7.12
N LEU A 342 -5.79 -15.42 8.10
CA LEU A 342 -7.13 -14.82 8.10
C LEU A 342 -7.25 -13.65 7.12
#